data_AF-A0A7L0PA01-F1
#
_entry.id   AF-A0A7L0PA01-F1
#
_cell.length_a   1.000
_cell.length_b   1.000
_cell.length_c   1.000
_cell.angle_alpha   90.00
_cell.angle_beta   90.00
_cell.angle_gamma   90.00
#
_symmetry.space_group_name_H-M   'P 1'
#
loop_
_entity.id
_entity.type
_entity.pdbx_description
1 polymer ?
#
loop_
_entity_poly.entity_id
_entity_poly.type
_entity_poly.pdbx_seq_one_letter_code
_entity_poly.pdbx_strand_id
1 'polypeptide(L)' 'TMTIHNENNIAEVHVNSGVYSSDSIFDYLHGYIAKTLLSRNACFILKINEQYIPQLQELGRLAFERK' A
#
# COMPACT_ATOMS: atom_id res chain seq x y z
N THR A 1 -2.49 9.11 -5.28
CA THR A 1 -1.28 8.80 -6.07
C THR A 1 -0.61 7.57 -5.51
N MET A 2 0.21 6.88 -6.29
CA MET A 2 0.95 5.70 -5.84
C MET A 2 2.40 5.83 -6.31
N THR A 3 3.34 5.60 -5.41
CA THR A 3 4.78 5.56 -5.68
C THR A 3 5.28 4.16 -5.39
N ILE A 4 6.09 3.60 -6.29
CA ILE A 4 6.63 2.25 -6.16
C ILE A 4 8.14 2.34 -6.04
N HIS A 5 8.68 1.80 -4.95
CA HIS A 5 10.11 1.67 -4.69
C HIS A 5 10.53 0.22 -4.89
N ASN A 6 10.75 -0.18 -6.15
CA ASN A 6 11.07 -1.57 -6.50
C ASN A 6 12.30 -2.12 -5.75
N GLU A 7 13.34 -1.29 -5.56
CA GLU A 7 14.58 -1.70 -4.88
C GLU A 7 14.35 -2.11 -3.41
N ASN A 8 13.37 -1.48 -2.76
CA ASN A 8 13.04 -1.73 -1.36
C ASN A 8 11.82 -2.63 -1.19
N ASN A 9 11.16 -3.04 -2.28
CA ASN A 9 9.89 -3.76 -2.28
C ASN A 9 8.79 -3.04 -1.47
N ILE A 10 8.69 -1.72 -1.64
CA ILE A 10 7.73 -0.85 -0.95
C ILE A 10 6.80 -0.17 -1.96
N ALA A 11 5.52 -0.06 -1.59
CA ALA A 11 4.57 0.81 -2.28
C ALA A 11 3.96 1.84 -1.32
N GLU A 12 4.04 3.10 -1.70
CA GLU A 12 3.41 4.21 -1.00
C GLU A 12 2.12 4.60 -1.73
N VAL A 13 1.03 4.73 -0.99
CA VAL A 13 -0.29 5.06 -1.52
C VAL A 13 -0.83 6.25 -0.75
N HIS A 14 -1.07 7.34 -1.49
CA HIS A 14 -1.66 8.56 -0.96
C HIS A 14 -3.07 8.72 -1.51
N VAL A 15 -4.06 8.76 -0.63
CA VAL A 15 -5.45 9.05 -0.98
C VAL A 15 -5.77 10.45 -0.48
N ASN A 16 -6.00 11.37 -1.42
CA ASN A 16 -6.35 12.76 -1.12
C ASN A 16 -7.87 12.95 -1.26
N SER A 17 -8.58 12.93 -0.13
CA SER A 17 -10.05 13.00 -0.07
C SER A 17 -10.54 13.84 1.13
N GLY A 18 -9.79 14.89 1.49
CA GLY A 18 -10.10 15.76 2.62
C GLY A 18 -10.03 15.03 3.96
N VAL A 19 -11.13 15.00 4.72
CA VAL A 19 -11.19 14.30 6.02
C VAL A 19 -10.96 12.79 5.85
N TYR A 20 -11.31 12.22 4.70
CA TYR A 20 -11.10 10.80 4.40
C TYR A 20 -9.73 10.51 3.77
N SER A 21 -8.82 11.48 3.76
CA SER A 21 -7.46 11.25 3.29
C SER A 21 -6.76 10.21 4.15
N SER A 22 -5.93 9.42 3.50
CA SER A 22 -5.12 8.41 4.15
C SER A 22 -3.81 8.21 3.39
N ASP A 23 -2.76 7.96 4.16
CA ASP A 23 -1.47 7.53 3.65
C ASP A 23 -1.27 6.06 4.01
N SER A 24 -0.68 5.29 3.12
CA SER A 24 -0.39 3.88 3.38
C SER A 24 0.96 3.49 2.80
N ILE A 25 1.75 2.79 3.59
CA ILE A 25 3.03 2.19 3.18
C ILE A 25 2.85 0.68 3.24
N PHE A 26 3.00 0.03 2.10
CA PHE A 26 2.99 -1.42 1.96
C PHE A 26 4.44 -1.88 1.88
N ASP A 27 4.92 -2.52 2.94
CA ASP A 27 6.25 -3.10 3.03
C ASP A 27 6.13 -4.60 2.76
N TYR A 28 6.36 -4.98 1.51
CA TYR A 28 6.27 -6.37 1.08
C TYR A 28 7.48 -7.19 1.53
N LEU A 29 8.62 -6.55 1.82
CA LEU A 29 9.80 -7.23 2.32
C LEU A 29 9.56 -7.78 3.73
N HIS A 30 8.93 -6.98 4.59
CA HIS A 30 8.65 -7.36 5.98
C HIS A 30 7.25 -7.92 6.19
N GLY A 31 6.36 -7.82 5.18
CA GLY A 31 5.01 -8.37 5.23
C GLY A 31 4.03 -7.54 6.07
N TYR A 32 4.16 -6.21 6.07
CA TYR A 32 3.32 -5.30 6.84
C TYR A 32 2.81 -4.12 6.02
N ILE A 33 1.69 -3.55 6.48
CA ILE A 33 1.11 -2.32 5.95
C ILE A 33 0.97 -1.34 7.11
N ALA A 34 1.55 -0.16 6.98
CA ALA A 34 1.24 0.97 7.84
C ALA A 34 0.20 1.84 7.14
N LYS A 35 -0.94 2.12 7.79
CA LYS A 35 -1.99 2.98 7.26
C LYS A 35 -2.34 4.09 8.25
N THR A 36 -2.09 5.32 7.85
CA THR A 36 -2.48 6.52 8.59
C THR A 36 -3.82 7.02 8.07
N LEU A 37 -4.78 7.21 8.97
CA LEU A 37 -6.09 7.75 8.64
C LEU A 37 -6.30 9.09 9.35
N LEU A 38 -6.37 10.19 8.59
CA LEU A 38 -6.42 11.54 9.16
C LEU A 38 -7.67 11.77 10.01
N SER A 39 -8.83 11.23 9.59
CA SER A 39 -10.09 11.34 10.37
C SER A 39 -10.04 10.71 11.76
N ARG A 40 -9.10 9.81 12.01
CA ARG A 40 -8.91 9.14 13.32
C ARG A 40 -7.67 9.60 14.06
N ASN A 41 -6.85 10.45 13.43
CA ASN A 41 -5.53 10.84 13.94
C ASN A 41 -4.71 9.62 14.44
N ALA A 42 -4.70 8.54 13.66
CA ALA A 42 -4.14 7.26 14.05
C ALA A 42 -3.44 6.55 12.89
N CYS A 43 -2.43 5.74 13.22
CA CYS A 43 -1.76 4.83 12.30
C CYS A 43 -2.00 3.38 12.74
N PHE A 44 -2.41 2.55 11.79
CA PHE A 44 -2.67 1.13 11.97
C PHE A 44 -1.57 0.32 11.30
N ILE A 45 -0.96 -0.61 12.04
CA ILE A 45 0.00 -1.57 11.50
C ILE A 45 -0.72 -2.89 11.29
N LEU A 46 -0.80 -3.33 10.04
CA LEU A 46 -1.52 -4.52 9.61
C LEU A 46 -0.52 -5.53 9.06
N LYS A 47 -0.72 -6.81 9.35
CA LYS A 47 0.06 -7.88 8.71
C LYS A 47 -0.51 -8.19 7.33
N ILE A 48 0.36 -8.32 6.34
CA ILE A 48 -0.01 -8.74 4.99
C ILE A 48 -0.42 -10.21 5.04
N ASN A 49 -1.56 -10.53 4.44
CA ASN A 49 -1.92 -11.89 4.15
C ASN A 49 -1.53 -12.20 2.71
N GLU A 50 -0.43 -12.92 2.54
CA GLU A 50 0.15 -13.28 1.24
C GLU A 50 -0.77 -14.16 0.38
N GLN A 51 -1.79 -14.81 0.97
CA GLN A 51 -2.79 -15.55 0.21
C GLN A 51 -3.74 -14.63 -0.58
N TYR A 52 -3.93 -13.39 -0.12
CA TYR A 52 -4.89 -12.45 -0.71
C TYR A 52 -4.23 -11.20 -1.30
N ILE A 53 -3.06 -10.82 -0.81
CA ILE A 53 -2.32 -9.67 -1.30
C ILE A 53 -1.13 -10.20 -2.10
N PRO A 54 -1.16 -10.10 -3.44
CA PRO A 54 -0.06 -10.55 -4.27
C PRO A 54 1.17 -9.66 -4.10
N GLN A 55 2.33 -10.22 -4.46
CA GLN A 55 3.60 -9.51 -4.44
C GLN A 55 3.58 -8.28 -5.35
N LEU A 56 4.43 -7.30 -5.03
CA LEU A 56 4.48 -6.01 -5.73
C LEU A 56 4.68 -6.15 -7.25
N GLN A 57 5.54 -7.08 -7.68
CA GLN A 57 5.78 -7.36 -9.10
C GLN A 57 4.52 -7.88 -9.81
N GLU A 58 3.78 -8.76 -9.14
CA GLU A 58 2.56 -9.36 -9.66
C GLU A 58 1.43 -8.32 -9.74
N LEU A 59 1.34 -7.40 -8.77
CA LEU A 59 0.44 -6.25 -8.85
C LEU A 59 0.72 -5.37 -10.08
N GLY A 60 2.00 -5.11 -10.37
CA GLY A 60 2.41 -4.37 -11.56
C GLY A 60 1.97 -5.06 -12.85
N ARG A 61 2.16 -6.39 -12.95
CA ARG A 61 1.71 -7.20 -14.08
C ARG A 61 0.19 -7.15 -14.26
N LEU A 62 -0.56 -7.43 -13.19
CA LEU A 62 -2.03 -7.42 -13.19
C LEU A 62 -2.62 -6.04 -13.54
N ALA A 63 -1.98 -4.95 -13.12
CA ALA A 63 -2.40 -3.60 -13.46
C ALA A 63 -2.20 -3.28 -14.95
N PHE A 64 -1.14 -3.82 -15.56
CA PHE A 64 -0.86 -3.67 -16.98
C PHE A 64 -1.81 -4.50 -17.85
N GLU A 65 -2.09 -5.75 -17.46
CA GLU A 65 -2.95 -6.67 -18.23
C GLU A 65 -4.44 -6.31 -18.20
N ARG A 66 -4.86 -5.49 -17.22
CA ARG A 66 -6.24 -4.97 -17.13
C ARG A 66 -6.49 -3.76 -18.04
N LYS A 67 -5.50 -3.32 -18.81
CA LYS A 67 -5.63 -2.32 -19.87
C LYS A 67 -5.97 -2.96 -21.20
#